data_AF-A0A3L7UIZ0-F1
#
_entry.id   AF-A0A3L7UIZ0-F1
#
_cell.length_a   1.000
_cell.length_b   1.000
_cell.length_c   1.000
_cell.angle_alpha   90.00
_cell.angle_beta   90.00
_cell.angle_gamma   90.00
#
_symmetry.space_group_name_H-M   'P 1'
#
loop_
_entity.id
_entity.type
_entity.pdbx_description
1 polymer ?
#
loop_
_entity_poly.entity_id
_entity_poly.type
_entity_poly.pdbx_seq_one_letter_code
_entity_poly.pdbx_strand_id
1 'polypeptide(L)'
;AWIDMAAPDDLRTGGATGTNPVASQPEASAPVGLSAAKMSNDQKKLLSELLSEYLRNMPGDVEKERRAAIEASGLDKIHFAWWGDADQHKRHYYRVQGPTFLIEYNNTQNNANHVHSMWRNLGGDFAIPVK
;
A
#
# COMPACT_ATOMS: atom_id res chain seq x y z
N ALA A 1 -7.07 7.38 -10.05
CA ALA A 1 -7.73 6.42 -9.14
C ALA A 1 -8.09 7.13 -7.83
N TRP A 2 -8.86 8.20 -7.93
CA TRP A 2 -9.23 9.00 -6.77
C TRP A 2 -10.49 8.38 -6.17
N ILE A 3 -10.40 7.93 -4.92
CA ILE A 3 -11.51 7.25 -4.24
C ILE A 3 -12.36 8.27 -3.49
N ASP A 4 -11.73 9.19 -2.76
CA ASP A 4 -12.42 10.23 -1.99
C ASP A 4 -11.53 11.47 -1.85
N MET A 5 -12.12 12.65 -1.72
CA MET A 5 -11.42 13.89 -1.39
C MET A 5 -11.00 13.96 0.10
N ALA A 6 -11.58 13.14 0.96
CA ALA A 6 -11.16 12.99 2.36
C ALA A 6 -10.15 11.84 2.50
N ALA A 7 -8.93 12.16 2.95
CA ALA A 7 -7.97 11.15 3.39
C ALA A 7 -8.30 10.63 4.80
N PRO A 8 -8.12 9.33 5.07
CA PRO A 8 -8.17 8.78 6.43
C PRO A 8 -7.21 9.49 7.38
N ASP A 9 -7.53 9.56 8.68
CA ASP A 9 -6.68 10.21 9.69
C ASP A 9 -5.37 9.46 10.02
N ASP A 10 -5.30 8.18 9.65
CA ASP A 10 -4.09 7.34 9.79
C ASP A 10 -4.14 6.17 8.79
N LEU A 11 -3.14 5.29 8.85
CA LEU A 11 -3.12 4.00 8.17
C LEU A 11 -4.33 3.14 8.62
N ARG A 12 -5.05 2.55 7.66
CA ARG A 12 -6.28 1.81 7.96
C ARG A 12 -6.01 0.48 8.66
N THR A 13 -4.83 -0.10 8.43
CA THR A 13 -4.44 -1.41 8.94
C THR A 13 -3.26 -1.35 9.92
N GLY A 14 -2.81 -0.15 10.31
CA GLY A 14 -1.51 0.06 10.96
C GLY A 14 -1.56 0.31 12.46
N GLY A 15 -2.74 0.57 13.01
CA GLY A 15 -2.90 0.93 14.41
C GLY A 15 -4.35 0.83 14.85
N ALA A 16 -4.55 0.78 16.16
CA ALA A 16 -5.89 0.83 16.71
C ALA A 16 -6.41 2.27 16.62
N THR A 17 -7.21 2.57 15.60
CA THR A 17 -8.11 3.72 15.70
C THR A 17 -9.25 3.32 16.64
N GLY A 18 -9.91 4.27 17.32
CA GLY A 18 -10.88 3.99 18.41
C GLY A 18 -12.05 3.04 18.09
N THR A 19 -12.15 2.56 16.85
CA THR A 19 -13.14 1.58 16.38
C THR A 19 -12.54 0.32 15.74
N ASN A 20 -11.22 0.22 15.51
CA ASN A 20 -10.56 -0.94 14.90
C ASN A 20 -9.44 -1.45 15.82
N PRO A 21 -9.49 -2.67 16.37
CA PRO A 21 -8.36 -3.22 17.11
C PRO A 21 -7.14 -3.42 16.20
N VAL A 22 -5.92 -3.37 16.77
CA VAL A 22 -4.69 -3.74 16.05
C VAL A 22 -4.83 -5.19 15.58
N ALA A 23 -5.00 -5.39 14.28
CA ALA A 23 -5.04 -6.72 13.70
C ALA A 23 -3.61 -7.21 13.47
N SER A 24 -3.25 -8.33 14.14
CA SER A 24 -1.97 -9.01 13.92
C SER A 24 -1.81 -9.54 12.49
N GLN A 25 -2.93 -9.63 11.75
CA GLN A 25 -2.99 -10.10 10.38
C GLN A 25 -3.36 -8.94 9.44
N PRO A 26 -2.91 -8.98 8.18
CA PRO A 26 -3.24 -7.94 7.21
C PRO A 26 -4.73 -7.96 6.87
N GLU A 27 -5.29 -6.79 6.55
CA GLU A 27 -6.66 -6.70 6.03
C GLU A 27 -6.69 -7.23 4.58
N ALA A 28 -7.24 -8.43 4.39
CA ALA A 28 -7.36 -9.08 3.07
C ALA A 28 -8.59 -8.61 2.26
N SER A 29 -9.06 -7.38 2.50
CA SER A 29 -10.17 -6.80 1.74
C SER A 29 -9.82 -6.69 0.25
N ALA A 30 -10.87 -6.75 -0.58
CA ALA A 30 -10.70 -6.67 -2.03
C ALA A 30 -9.94 -5.38 -2.43
N PRO A 31 -9.00 -5.45 -3.40
CA PRO A 31 -8.30 -4.27 -3.89
C PRO A 31 -9.28 -3.21 -4.42
N VAL A 32 -8.96 -1.94 -4.19
CA VAL A 32 -9.72 -0.79 -4.67
C VAL A 32 -8.86 0.08 -5.59
N GLY A 33 -9.50 0.92 -6.39
CA GLY A 33 -8.82 1.86 -7.28
C GLY A 33 -8.51 1.29 -8.67
N LEU A 34 -7.44 1.80 -9.29
CA LEU A 34 -7.08 1.48 -10.67
C LEU A 34 -6.15 0.26 -10.69
N SER A 35 -6.64 -0.81 -11.32
CA SER A 35 -5.79 -1.95 -11.68
C SER A 35 -4.72 -1.52 -12.69
N ALA A 36 -3.49 -2.02 -12.49
CA ALA A 36 -2.39 -1.87 -13.42
C ALA A 36 -2.74 -2.38 -14.82
N ALA A 37 -3.60 -3.39 -14.97
CA ALA A 37 -4.10 -3.84 -16.28
C ALA A 37 -4.72 -2.71 -17.12
N LYS A 38 -5.28 -1.69 -16.46
CA LYS A 38 -5.93 -0.52 -17.08
C LYS A 38 -5.03 0.71 -17.15
N MET A 39 -3.79 0.61 -16.68
CA MET A 39 -2.82 1.71 -16.70
C MET A 39 -2.12 1.81 -18.06
N SER A 40 -1.76 3.04 -18.44
CA SER A 40 -0.82 3.27 -19.55
C SER A 40 0.58 2.74 -19.19
N ASN A 41 1.46 2.64 -20.19
CA ASN A 41 2.85 2.22 -19.96
C ASN A 41 3.59 3.15 -18.99
N ASP A 42 3.38 4.46 -19.09
CA ASP A 42 4.00 5.45 -18.20
C ASP A 42 3.49 5.29 -16.76
N GLN A 43 2.19 5.02 -16.58
CA GLN A 43 1.62 4.74 -15.26
C GLN A 43 2.13 3.43 -14.66
N LYS A 44 2.28 2.37 -15.47
CA LYS A 44 2.89 1.10 -15.05
C LYS A 44 4.35 1.29 -14.63
N LYS A 45 5.09 2.14 -15.35
CA LYS A 45 6.47 2.50 -14.99
C LYS A 45 6.53 3.20 -13.64
N LEU A 46 5.70 4.23 -13.43
CA LEU A 46 5.61 4.93 -12.13
C LEU A 46 5.20 3.99 -10.98
N LEU A 47 4.25 3.08 -11.22
CA LEU A 47 3.88 2.06 -10.23
C LEU A 47 5.06 1.14 -9.89
N SER A 48 5.85 0.73 -10.90
CA SER A 48 7.01 -0.14 -10.71
C SER A 48 8.14 0.57 -9.97
N GLU A 49 8.35 1.86 -10.24
CA GLU A 49 9.28 2.73 -9.51
C GLU A 49 8.84 2.85 -8.04
N LEU A 50 7.57 3.16 -7.80
CA LEU A 50 7.00 3.22 -6.45
C LEU A 50 7.20 1.89 -5.69
N LEU A 51 6.89 0.75 -6.30
CA LEU A 51 7.13 -0.55 -5.64
C LEU A 51 8.61 -0.77 -5.32
N SER A 52 9.51 -0.32 -6.21
CA SER A 52 10.95 -0.45 -6.00
C SER A 52 11.45 0.41 -4.84
N GLU A 53 10.86 1.59 -4.61
CA GLU A 53 11.14 2.45 -3.44
C GLU A 53 10.85 1.74 -2.11
N TYR A 54 9.76 0.97 -2.05
CA TYR A 54 9.44 0.18 -0.87
C TYR A 54 10.35 -1.04 -0.71
N LEU A 55 10.54 -1.78 -1.80
CA LEU A 55 11.30 -3.03 -1.81
C LEU A 55 12.77 -2.79 -1.42
N ARG A 56 13.41 -1.74 -1.94
CA ARG A 56 14.84 -1.44 -1.65
C ARG A 56 15.13 -1.04 -0.20
N ASN A 57 14.10 -0.69 0.58
CA ASN A 57 14.25 -0.38 2.00
C ASN A 57 14.31 -1.63 2.89
N MET A 58 14.13 -2.82 2.30
CA MET A 58 14.14 -4.10 3.01
C MET A 58 15.53 -4.75 2.96
N PRO A 59 15.84 -5.68 3.88
CA PRO A 59 17.00 -6.56 3.72
C PRO A 59 16.97 -7.25 2.34
N GLY A 60 18.14 -7.42 1.71
CA GLY A 60 18.21 -7.82 0.30
C GLY A 60 17.63 -9.21 -0.01
N ASP A 61 17.64 -10.13 0.96
CA ASP A 61 16.96 -11.42 0.86
C ASP A 61 15.43 -11.27 0.87
N VAL A 62 14.90 -10.46 1.79
CA VAL A 62 13.47 -10.11 1.88
C VAL A 62 13.00 -9.38 0.62
N GLU A 63 13.80 -8.44 0.11
CA GLU A 63 13.51 -7.75 -1.15
C GLU A 63 13.39 -8.75 -2.30
N LYS A 64 14.39 -9.61 -2.46
CA LYS A 64 14.45 -10.60 -3.55
C LYS A 64 13.25 -11.54 -3.51
N GLU A 65 12.90 -12.04 -2.34
CA GLU A 65 11.73 -12.91 -2.15
C GLU A 65 10.43 -12.20 -2.53
N ARG A 66 10.20 -10.99 -1.99
CA ARG A 66 8.96 -10.23 -2.26
C ARG A 66 8.85 -9.81 -3.71
N ARG A 67 9.96 -9.39 -4.34
CA ARG A 67 10.01 -9.05 -5.76
C ARG A 67 9.64 -10.25 -6.62
N ALA A 68 10.23 -11.41 -6.35
CA ALA A 68 9.89 -12.64 -7.07
C ALA A 68 8.41 -13.02 -6.90
N ALA A 69 7.85 -12.88 -5.70
CA ALA A 69 6.44 -13.16 -5.45
C ALA A 69 5.50 -12.21 -6.20
N ILE A 70 5.87 -10.93 -6.34
CA ILE A 70 5.12 -9.93 -7.11
C ILE A 70 5.17 -10.25 -8.61
N GLU A 71 6.35 -10.53 -9.13
CA GLU A 71 6.56 -10.88 -10.54
C GLU A 71 5.78 -12.15 -10.91
N ALA A 72 5.86 -13.21 -10.09
CA ALA A 72 5.11 -14.44 -10.30
C ALA A 72 3.58 -14.24 -10.25
N SER A 73 3.11 -13.27 -9.46
CA SER A 73 1.69 -12.97 -9.32
C SER A 73 1.13 -12.11 -10.45
N GLY A 74 2.00 -11.37 -11.14
CA GLY A 74 1.69 -10.53 -12.30
C GLY A 74 1.36 -9.08 -11.91
N LEU A 75 2.06 -8.13 -12.54
CA LEU A 75 1.90 -6.68 -12.30
C LEU A 75 0.47 -6.20 -12.52
N ASP A 76 -0.23 -6.75 -13.53
CA ASP A 76 -1.58 -6.32 -13.92
C ASP A 76 -2.64 -6.52 -12.82
N LYS A 77 -2.36 -7.39 -11.83
CA LYS A 77 -3.25 -7.62 -10.68
C LYS A 77 -3.06 -6.60 -9.54
N ILE A 78 -2.06 -5.73 -9.64
CA ILE A 78 -1.80 -4.70 -8.64
C ILE A 78 -2.77 -3.54 -8.84
N HIS A 79 -3.31 -3.01 -7.75
CA HIS A 79 -4.20 -1.87 -7.75
C HIS A 79 -3.59 -0.70 -7.01
N PHE A 80 -3.80 0.50 -7.53
CA PHE A 80 -3.43 1.77 -6.90
C PHE A 80 -4.68 2.58 -6.58
N ALA A 81 -4.79 3.09 -5.35
CA ALA A 81 -5.89 3.93 -4.90
C ALA A 81 -5.37 5.15 -4.15
N TRP A 82 -6.03 6.28 -4.35
CA TRP A 82 -5.68 7.59 -3.77
C TRP A 82 -6.88 8.20 -3.03
N TRP A 83 -6.61 8.82 -1.89
CA TRP A 83 -7.55 9.62 -1.12
C TRP A 83 -6.89 10.94 -0.71
N GLY A 84 -7.70 11.98 -0.53
CA GLY A 84 -7.19 13.29 -0.16
C GLY A 84 -6.69 14.09 -1.34
N ASP A 85 -6.10 15.25 -1.05
CA ASP A 85 -5.66 16.24 -2.04
C ASP A 85 -4.53 15.69 -2.95
N ALA A 86 -4.31 16.29 -4.12
CA ALA A 86 -3.19 15.96 -5.01
C ALA A 86 -1.89 16.69 -4.63
N ASP A 87 -1.99 17.80 -3.90
CA ASP A 87 -0.83 18.48 -3.35
C ASP A 87 -0.20 17.64 -2.22
N GLN A 88 1.07 17.29 -2.39
CA GLN A 88 1.85 16.51 -1.42
C GLN A 88 1.99 17.19 -0.04
N HIS A 89 1.77 18.51 0.04
CA HIS A 89 1.78 19.27 1.30
C HIS A 89 0.39 19.39 1.95
N LYS A 90 -0.61 18.69 1.40
CA LYS A 90 -1.97 18.58 1.92
C LYS A 90 -2.25 17.15 2.35
N ARG A 91 -3.35 16.96 3.07
CA ARG A 91 -3.75 15.67 3.62
C ARG A 91 -4.02 14.69 2.48
N HIS A 92 -3.23 13.63 2.40
CA HIS A 92 -3.40 12.59 1.39
C HIS A 92 -3.02 11.21 1.91
N TYR A 93 -3.49 10.19 1.20
CA TYR A 93 -3.33 8.80 1.52
C TYR A 93 -3.35 7.97 0.24
N TYR A 94 -2.52 6.94 0.16
CA TYR A 94 -2.62 5.96 -0.93
C TYR A 94 -2.46 4.53 -0.45
N ARG A 95 -3.03 3.62 -1.24
CA ARG A 95 -2.92 2.17 -1.07
C ARG A 95 -2.42 1.55 -2.35
N VAL A 96 -1.46 0.63 -2.23
CA VAL A 96 -1.02 -0.23 -3.33
C VAL A 96 -1.19 -1.68 -2.90
N GLN A 97 -1.99 -2.44 -3.62
CA GLN A 97 -2.30 -3.81 -3.24
C GLN A 97 -2.16 -4.76 -4.42
N GLY A 98 -1.33 -5.77 -4.24
CA GLY A 98 -1.23 -6.92 -5.14
C GLY A 98 -1.72 -8.20 -4.45
N PRO A 99 -1.64 -9.35 -5.14
CA PRO A 99 -2.05 -10.63 -4.57
C PRO A 99 -1.25 -11.07 -3.33
N THR A 100 -0.01 -10.58 -3.19
CA THR A 100 0.93 -11.02 -2.15
C THR A 100 1.19 -9.96 -1.07
N PHE A 101 0.77 -8.71 -1.29
CA PHE A 101 1.18 -7.59 -0.43
C PHE A 101 0.14 -6.46 -0.38
N LEU A 102 0.26 -5.65 0.66
CA LEU A 102 -0.44 -4.40 0.86
C LEU A 102 0.54 -3.32 1.32
N ILE A 103 0.55 -2.18 0.63
CA ILE A 103 1.21 -0.94 1.05
C ILE A 103 0.13 0.07 1.40
N GLU A 104 0.30 0.74 2.53
CA GLU A 104 -0.47 1.92 2.90
C GLU A 104 0.49 3.07 3.21
N TYR A 105 0.13 4.26 2.76
CA TYR A 105 0.86 5.50 3.04
C TYR A 105 -0.16 6.57 3.47
N ASN A 106 0.12 7.26 4.56
CA ASN A 106 -0.68 8.35 5.09
C ASN A 106 0.21 9.56 5.37
N ASN A 107 -0.23 10.75 4.93
CA ASN A 107 0.35 12.00 5.39
C ASN A 107 -0.77 12.99 5.72
N THR A 108 -1.38 12.81 6.88
CA THR A 108 -2.51 13.65 7.31
C THR A 108 -2.31 14.32 8.66
N GLN A 109 -1.36 13.84 9.45
CA GLN A 109 -1.02 14.38 10.77
C GLN A 109 -0.11 15.60 10.65
N ASN A 110 -0.10 16.44 11.70
CA ASN A 110 0.73 17.64 11.80
C ASN A 110 0.67 18.54 10.55
N ASN A 111 -0.54 18.74 10.01
CA ASN A 111 -0.76 19.50 8.78
C ASN A 111 -0.01 18.91 7.56
N ALA A 112 -0.14 17.59 7.36
CA ALA A 112 0.53 16.83 6.31
C ALA A 112 2.06 16.95 6.33
N ASN A 113 2.64 16.85 7.53
CA ASN A 113 4.09 16.90 7.77
C ASN A 113 4.57 15.75 8.67
N HIS A 114 3.80 14.67 8.78
CA HIS A 114 4.19 13.47 9.49
C HIS A 114 3.66 12.27 8.71
N VAL A 115 4.59 11.59 8.06
CA VAL A 115 4.29 10.45 7.20
C VAL A 115 4.27 9.17 8.01
N HIS A 116 3.20 8.41 7.86
CA HIS A 116 3.16 7.00 8.22
C HIS A 116 3.13 6.16 6.94
N SER A 117 3.84 5.05 6.94
CA SER A 117 3.88 4.15 5.80
C SER A 117 4.15 2.73 6.27
N MET A 118 3.53 1.75 5.61
CA MET A 118 3.73 0.34 5.93
C MET A 118 3.78 -0.55 4.70
N TRP A 119 4.35 -1.74 4.89
CA TRP A 119 4.18 -2.90 4.04
C TRP A 119 3.66 -4.09 4.85
N ARG A 120 2.63 -4.77 4.36
CA ARG A 120 2.06 -5.98 4.95
C ARG A 120 2.17 -7.16 3.98
N ASN A 121 2.48 -8.34 4.49
CA ASN A 121 2.49 -9.57 3.71
C ASN A 121 1.12 -10.24 3.79
N LEU A 122 0.41 -10.38 2.65
CA LEU A 122 -0.93 -10.98 2.64
C LEU A 122 -0.93 -12.50 2.92
N GLY A 123 0.24 -13.15 2.90
CA GLY A 123 0.42 -14.52 3.38
C GLY A 123 0.50 -14.64 4.91
N GLY A 124 0.60 -13.52 5.63
CA GLY A 124 0.70 -13.45 7.08
C GLY A 124 1.90 -12.62 7.55
N ASP A 125 1.72 -11.94 8.68
CA ASP A 125 2.75 -11.10 9.31
C ASP A 125 3.32 -11.74 10.58
N PHE A 126 4.51 -11.30 11.00
CA PHE A 126 5.16 -11.71 12.26
C PHE A 126 5.35 -13.23 12.42
N ALA A 127 5.64 -13.92 11.32
CA ALA A 127 5.75 -15.39 11.25
C ALA A 127 4.46 -16.14 11.65
N ILE A 128 3.31 -15.46 11.59
CA ILE A 128 2.00 -16.05 11.83
C ILE A 128 1.27 -16.07 10.49
N PRO A 129 0.99 -17.25 9.90
CA PRO A 129 0.25 -17.34 8.65
C PRO A 129 -1.18 -16.82 8.81
N VAL A 130 -1.76 -16.30 7.72
CA VAL A 130 -3.19 -15.99 7.67
C VAL A 130 -4.02 -17.26 7.94
N LYS A 131 -5.11 -17.12 8.71
CA LYS A 131 -6.05 -18.21 9.03
C LYS A 131 -7.02 -18.47 7.90
#